data_AF-A0A6N2UNR8-F1
#
_entry.id   AF-A0A6N2UNR8-F1
#
_cell.length_a   1.000
_cell.length_b   1.000
_cell.length_c   1.000
_cell.angle_alpha   90.00
_cell.angle_beta   90.00
_cell.angle_gamma   90.00
#
_symmetry.space_group_name_H-M   'P 1'
#
loop_
_entity.id
_entity.type
_entity.pdbx_description
1 polymer ?
#
loop_
_entity_poly.entity_id
_entity_poly.type
_entity_poly.pdbx_seq_one_letter_code
_entity_poly.pdbx_strand_id
1 'polypeptide(L)'
;MGSRIAYDDLTDDDLERDGAVRYPKTLRAKWAMTHRWVRLRNADTGDEMVVRLQFKGNEMREVYVSAVISPFQNGTETTGQQLRSLPVAAISAAYTAREIGNAVALNRTLVLGEAIREDPLKPLPKGGRVTDQSFLSKVGRQYDALEERHKGEDIGALMAELNEVAFSTARKWLTAARKSLFLMPVASGRKRG
;
A
#
# COMPACT_ATOMS: atom_id res chain seq x y z
N MET A 1 31.43 -4.80 5.35
CA MET A 1 31.58 -3.48 4.71
C MET A 1 30.21 -3.03 4.23
N GLY A 2 29.56 -2.11 4.95
CA GLY A 2 28.32 -1.49 4.47
C GLY A 2 28.66 -0.22 3.70
N SER A 3 28.13 -0.04 2.50
CA SER A 3 28.25 1.24 1.81
C SER A 3 27.44 2.29 2.57
N ARG A 4 28.13 3.23 3.21
CA ARG A 4 27.53 4.48 3.66
C ARG A 4 27.42 5.36 2.43
N ILE A 5 26.33 5.19 1.68
CA ILE A 5 25.93 6.17 0.68
C ILE A 5 25.16 7.26 1.43
N ALA A 6 25.77 8.44 1.56
CA ALA A 6 25.15 9.67 2.03
C ALA A 6 24.49 10.41 0.86
N TYR A 7 23.71 11.44 1.17
CA TYR A 7 23.12 12.30 0.14
C TYR A 7 24.20 12.97 -0.73
N ASP A 8 25.34 13.30 -0.13
CA ASP A 8 26.49 13.91 -0.81
C ASP A 8 27.23 12.93 -1.73
N ASP A 9 26.98 11.62 -1.60
CA ASP A 9 27.51 10.58 -2.51
C ASP A 9 26.64 10.40 -3.77
N LEU A 10 25.55 11.17 -3.89
CA LEU A 10 24.74 11.26 -5.09
C LEU A 10 25.34 12.33 -5.99
N THR A 11 25.80 11.94 -7.17
CA THR A 11 26.31 12.90 -8.14
C THR A 11 25.15 13.73 -8.72
N ASP A 12 25.45 14.88 -9.32
CA ASP A 12 24.40 15.66 -10.01
C ASP A 12 23.74 14.86 -11.15
N ASP A 13 24.41 13.82 -11.69
CA ASP A 13 23.82 12.89 -12.67
C ASP A 13 22.80 11.92 -12.05
N ASP A 14 22.89 11.69 -10.74
CA ASP A 14 22.00 10.82 -9.98
C ASP A 14 20.69 11.52 -9.58
N LEU A 15 20.59 12.84 -9.77
CA LEU A 15 19.47 13.69 -9.35
C LEU A 15 18.93 14.55 -10.50
N GLU A 16 17.62 14.60 -10.67
CA GLU A 16 16.94 15.58 -11.51
C GLU A 16 16.66 16.86 -10.69
N ARG A 17 16.77 18.01 -11.34
CA ARG A 17 16.51 19.31 -10.71
C ARG A 17 15.28 19.93 -11.33
N ASP A 18 14.25 20.14 -10.50
CA ASP A 18 13.08 20.94 -10.86
C ASP A 18 12.99 22.13 -9.89
N GLY A 19 13.34 23.31 -10.39
CA GLY A 19 13.48 24.53 -9.58
C GLY A 19 14.47 24.36 -8.41
N ALA A 20 13.94 24.44 -7.19
CA ALA A 20 14.68 24.30 -5.92
C ALA A 20 14.69 22.86 -5.35
N VAL A 21 13.99 21.91 -5.98
CA VAL A 21 13.83 20.55 -5.48
C VAL A 21 14.66 19.58 -6.34
N ARG A 22 15.40 18.68 -5.67
CA ARG A 22 16.15 17.60 -6.31
C ARG A 22 15.42 16.28 -6.14
N TYR A 23 15.21 15.55 -7.23
CA TYR A 23 14.57 14.23 -7.24
C TYR A 23 15.54 13.15 -7.68
N PRO A 24 15.48 11.93 -7.13
CA PRO A 24 16.37 10.86 -7.54
C PRO A 24 16.07 10.37 -8.96
N LYS A 25 17.06 10.49 -9.85
CA LYS A 25 17.01 10.05 -11.24
C LYS A 25 17.32 8.57 -11.39
N THR A 26 18.38 8.11 -10.74
CA THR A 26 18.87 6.73 -10.87
C THR A 26 18.24 5.80 -9.83
N LEU A 27 18.25 4.50 -10.12
CA LEU A 27 17.83 3.49 -9.14
C LEU A 27 18.67 3.59 -7.87
N ARG A 28 19.99 3.79 -7.98
CA ARG A 28 20.88 3.97 -6.82
C ARG A 28 20.44 5.15 -5.95
N ALA A 29 20.16 6.31 -6.55
CA ALA A 29 19.69 7.50 -5.83
C ALA A 29 18.32 7.28 -5.18
N LYS A 30 17.39 6.63 -5.88
CA LYS A 30 16.09 6.25 -5.33
C LYS A 30 16.29 5.36 -4.09
N TRP A 31 17.16 4.36 -4.17
CA TRP A 31 17.48 3.49 -3.05
C TRP A 31 18.15 4.21 -1.86
N ALA A 32 18.97 5.22 -2.09
CA ALA A 32 19.53 6.02 -1.01
C ALA A 32 18.45 6.91 -0.34
N MET A 33 17.59 7.54 -1.15
CA MET A 33 16.70 8.62 -0.70
C MET A 33 15.31 8.17 -0.24
N THR A 34 14.74 7.10 -0.80
CA THR A 34 13.37 6.66 -0.49
C THR A 34 13.35 5.61 0.61
N HIS A 35 13.68 6.01 1.83
CA HIS A 35 13.62 5.12 2.99
C HIS A 35 12.94 5.78 4.19
N ARG A 36 12.43 4.94 5.10
CA ARG A 36 11.82 5.37 6.36
C ARG A 36 12.25 4.43 7.48
N TRP A 37 12.78 4.99 8.57
CA TRP A 37 13.00 4.22 9.79
C TRP A 37 11.73 4.18 10.62
N VAL A 38 11.36 3.00 11.11
CA VAL A 38 10.20 2.81 11.96
C VAL A 38 10.58 1.96 13.16
N ARG A 39 10.07 2.32 14.33
CA ARG A 39 10.17 1.52 15.55
C ARG A 39 8.99 0.56 15.60
N LEU A 40 9.29 -0.70 15.84
CA LEU A 40 8.34 -1.78 16.04
C LEU A 40 8.51 -2.28 17.47
N ARG A 41 7.40 -2.67 18.08
CA ARG A 41 7.38 -3.35 19.37
C ARG A 41 6.59 -4.64 19.22
N ASN A 42 7.19 -5.75 19.59
CA ASN A 42 6.48 -7.01 19.73
C ASN A 42 5.50 -6.87 20.90
N ALA A 43 4.21 -7.08 20.64
CA ALA A 43 3.17 -6.93 21.64
C ALA A 43 3.25 -8.01 22.74
N ASP A 44 3.72 -9.21 22.39
CA ASP A 44 3.78 -10.37 23.28
C ASP A 44 5.06 -10.35 24.14
N THR A 45 6.21 -10.12 23.51
CA THR A 45 7.51 -10.16 24.22
C THR A 45 7.95 -8.79 24.74
N GLY A 46 7.32 -7.71 24.26
CA GLY A 46 7.76 -6.34 24.54
C GLY A 46 9.02 -5.92 23.78
N ASP A 47 9.62 -6.82 22.99
CA ASP A 47 10.86 -6.56 22.26
C ASP A 47 10.72 -5.39 21.32
N GLU A 48 11.68 -4.48 21.36
CA GLU A 48 11.72 -3.35 20.46
C GLU A 48 12.75 -3.52 19.37
N MET A 49 12.40 -3.05 18.18
CA MET A 49 13.27 -3.06 17.02
C MET A 49 13.06 -1.82 16.19
N VAL A 50 14.11 -1.42 15.48
CA VAL A 50 14.05 -0.31 14.53
C VAL A 50 14.37 -0.89 13.16
N VAL A 51 13.42 -0.82 12.23
CA VAL A 51 13.58 -1.36 10.87
C VAL A 51 13.64 -0.23 9.85
N ARG A 52 14.51 -0.39 8.85
CA ARG A 52 14.56 0.49 7.67
C ARG A 52 13.61 -0.07 6.64
N LEU A 53 12.55 0.67 6.36
CA LEU A 53 11.67 0.43 5.24
C LEU A 53 12.23 1.12 4.00
N GLN A 54 12.19 0.41 2.89
CA GLN A 54 12.64 0.90 1.60
C GLN A 54 11.51 0.70 0.58
N PHE A 55 11.35 1.67 -0.30
CA PHE A 55 10.23 1.70 -1.24
C PHE A 55 10.73 1.47 -2.67
N LYS A 56 10.12 0.51 -3.38
CA LYS A 56 10.39 0.24 -4.79
C LYS A 56 9.17 0.57 -5.63
N GLY A 57 9.40 1.09 -6.83
CA GLY A 57 8.37 1.39 -7.84
C GLY A 57 8.14 2.89 -8.01
N ASN A 58 7.82 3.30 -9.25
CA ASN A 58 7.45 4.69 -9.55
C ASN A 58 5.99 5.00 -9.14
N GLU A 59 5.10 4.01 -9.18
CA GLU A 59 3.65 4.22 -9.03
C GLU A 59 2.98 3.28 -8.00
N MET A 60 3.66 2.23 -7.55
CA MET A 60 3.19 1.34 -6.48
C MET A 60 4.32 1.03 -5.51
N ARG A 61 4.12 1.42 -4.24
CA ARG A 61 5.09 1.34 -3.15
C ARG A 61 5.14 -0.07 -2.58
N GLU A 62 5.81 -0.98 -3.27
CA GLU A 62 6.26 -2.20 -2.61
C GLU A 62 7.25 -1.80 -1.52
N VAL A 63 6.93 -2.15 -0.28
CA VAL A 63 7.77 -1.89 0.89
C VAL A 63 8.52 -3.16 1.23
N TYR A 64 9.82 -3.03 1.43
CA TYR A 64 10.66 -4.09 1.96
C TYR A 64 11.51 -3.56 3.10
N VAL A 65 11.79 -4.44 4.05
CA VAL A 65 12.74 -4.15 5.12
C VAL A 65 14.15 -4.36 4.59
N SER A 66 14.95 -3.29 4.57
CA SER A 66 16.35 -3.32 4.09
C SER A 66 17.37 -3.41 5.22
N ALA A 67 16.99 -3.06 6.45
CA ALA A 67 17.83 -3.22 7.63
C ALA A 67 17.00 -3.39 8.90
N VAL A 68 17.57 -4.07 9.89
CA VAL A 68 17.00 -4.22 11.24
C VAL A 68 18.08 -3.80 12.25
N ILE A 69 17.69 -2.99 13.21
CA ILE A 69 18.45 -2.62 14.39
C ILE A 69 17.68 -3.17 15.59
N SER A 70 18.33 -3.98 16.41
CA SER A 70 17.85 -4.28 17.74
C SER A 70 18.51 -3.30 18.71
N PRO A 71 17.81 -2.27 19.20
CA PRO A 71 18.37 -1.39 20.22
C PRO A 71 18.70 -2.21 21.47
N PHE A 72 19.73 -1.78 22.21
CA PHE A 72 20.06 -2.38 23.49
C PHE A 72 18.82 -2.33 24.40
N GLN A 73 18.37 -3.50 24.82
CA GLN A 73 17.29 -3.62 25.81
C GLN A 73 17.95 -3.76 27.17
N ASN A 74 17.68 -2.83 28.08
CA ASN A 74 18.30 -2.82 29.41
C ASN A 74 18.16 -4.18 30.11
N GLY A 75 19.29 -4.87 30.29
CA GLY A 75 19.36 -6.16 31.00
C GLY A 75 19.12 -7.41 30.13
N THR A 76 18.81 -7.27 28.84
CA THR A 76 18.55 -8.41 27.95
C THR A 76 19.42 -8.33 26.69
N GLU A 77 20.36 -9.27 26.56
CA GLU A 77 21.14 -9.39 25.33
C GLU A 77 20.26 -9.83 24.16
N THR A 78 20.36 -9.12 23.03
CA THR A 78 19.74 -9.59 21.79
C THR A 78 20.55 -10.75 21.21
N THR A 79 19.92 -11.90 21.06
CA THR A 79 20.55 -13.08 20.46
C THR A 79 20.43 -13.09 18.94
N GLY A 80 21.37 -13.78 18.27
CA GLY A 80 21.27 -14.02 16.83
C GLY A 80 20.05 -14.85 16.42
N GLN A 81 19.46 -15.63 17.34
CA GLN A 81 18.22 -16.37 17.09
C GLN A 81 17.03 -15.42 16.98
N GLN A 82 16.89 -14.44 17.89
CA GLN A 82 15.84 -13.43 17.85
C GLN A 82 15.85 -12.61 16.55
N LEU A 83 17.04 -12.24 16.07
CA LEU A 83 17.16 -11.52 14.80
C LEU A 83 16.70 -12.35 13.59
N ARG A 84 16.96 -13.67 13.59
CA ARG A 84 16.55 -14.58 12.51
C ARG A 84 15.08 -14.94 12.55
N SER A 85 14.45 -14.93 13.74
CA SER A 85 13.03 -15.22 13.88
C SER A 85 12.12 -14.07 13.47
N LEU A 86 12.66 -12.92 13.07
CA LEU A 86 11.83 -11.79 12.67
C LEU A 86 11.02 -12.09 11.43
N PRO A 87 9.70 -11.79 11.45
CA PRO A 87 8.83 -12.04 10.32
C PRO A 87 8.97 -10.91 9.28
N VAL A 88 10.18 -10.73 8.75
CA VAL A 88 10.57 -9.64 7.83
C VAL A 88 9.62 -9.56 6.63
N ALA A 89 9.24 -10.71 6.07
CA ALA A 89 8.29 -10.78 4.96
C ALA A 89 6.89 -10.30 5.35
N ALA A 90 6.39 -10.67 6.54
CA ALA A 90 5.09 -10.23 7.01
C ALA A 90 5.09 -8.72 7.32
N ILE A 91 6.16 -8.20 7.92
CA ILE A 91 6.34 -6.76 8.15
C ILE A 91 6.29 -6.00 6.82
N SER A 92 7.07 -6.45 5.83
CA SER A 92 7.11 -5.85 4.50
C SER A 92 5.74 -5.86 3.82
N ALA A 93 5.02 -6.98 3.88
CA ALA A 93 3.67 -7.11 3.34
C ALA A 93 2.66 -6.20 4.05
N ALA A 94 2.71 -6.12 5.38
CA ALA A 94 1.83 -5.25 6.17
C ALA A 94 2.04 -3.77 5.84
N TYR A 95 3.29 -3.32 5.74
CA TYR A 95 3.58 -1.95 5.32
C TYR A 95 3.20 -1.68 3.87
N THR A 96 3.40 -2.63 2.96
CA THR A 96 2.94 -2.51 1.57
C THR A 96 1.43 -2.34 1.52
N ALA A 97 0.68 -3.21 2.20
CA ALA A 97 -0.77 -3.11 2.29
C ALA A 97 -1.23 -1.77 2.87
N ARG A 98 -0.56 -1.29 3.93
CA ARG A 98 -0.84 0.02 4.52
C ARG A 98 -0.59 1.18 3.57
N GLU A 99 0.54 1.20 2.86
CA GLU A 99 0.84 2.28 1.92
C GLU A 99 -0.14 2.31 0.74
N ILE A 100 -0.50 1.15 0.20
CA ILE A 100 -1.52 1.06 -0.85
C ILE A 100 -2.89 1.48 -0.31
N GLY A 101 -3.27 1.02 0.88
CA GLY A 101 -4.54 1.40 1.53
C GLY A 101 -4.63 2.91 1.77
N ASN A 102 -3.54 3.54 2.22
CA ASN A 102 -3.46 4.99 2.37
C ASN A 102 -3.64 5.71 1.02
N ALA A 103 -3.01 5.20 -0.06
CA ALA A 103 -3.18 5.76 -1.40
C ALA A 103 -4.62 5.63 -1.90
N VAL A 104 -5.26 4.48 -1.68
CA VAL A 104 -6.68 4.25 -2.00
C VAL A 104 -7.56 5.24 -1.25
N ALA A 105 -7.38 5.38 0.06
CA ALA A 105 -8.16 6.29 0.89
C ALA A 105 -7.99 7.77 0.46
N LEU A 106 -6.75 8.18 0.19
CA LEU A 106 -6.44 9.53 -0.29
C LEU A 106 -7.08 9.81 -1.66
N ASN A 107 -6.88 8.90 -2.62
CA ASN A 107 -7.44 9.04 -3.97
C ASN A 107 -8.96 9.17 -3.94
N ARG A 108 -9.64 8.34 -3.14
CA ARG A 108 -11.09 8.41 -2.97
C ARG A 108 -11.52 9.76 -2.39
N THR A 109 -10.82 10.25 -1.36
CA THR A 109 -11.11 11.53 -0.71
C THR A 109 -10.95 12.69 -1.68
N LEU A 110 -9.87 12.71 -2.46
CA LEU A 110 -9.60 13.76 -3.46
C LEU A 110 -10.64 13.77 -4.58
N VAL A 111 -11.06 12.60 -5.05
CA VAL A 111 -12.00 12.48 -6.17
C VAL A 111 -13.45 12.73 -5.76
N LEU A 112 -13.85 12.27 -4.56
CA LEU A 112 -15.24 12.39 -4.11
C LEU A 112 -15.52 13.68 -3.34
N GLY A 113 -14.51 14.28 -2.69
CA GLY A 113 -14.72 15.42 -1.80
C GLY A 113 -15.81 15.13 -0.78
N GLU A 114 -16.83 16.00 -0.71
CA GLU A 114 -17.97 15.85 0.21
C GLU A 114 -18.80 14.57 -0.03
N ALA A 115 -18.83 14.05 -1.27
CA ALA A 115 -19.56 12.83 -1.60
C ALA A 115 -18.95 11.57 -0.95
N ILE A 116 -17.77 11.68 -0.33
CA ILE A 116 -17.20 10.61 0.52
C ILE A 116 -18.09 10.29 1.72
N ARG A 117 -18.98 11.20 2.13
CA ARG A 117 -19.92 10.99 3.26
C ARG A 117 -21.22 10.29 2.85
N GLU A 118 -21.48 10.12 1.56
CA GLU A 118 -22.65 9.38 1.07
C GLU A 118 -22.58 7.92 1.56
N ASP A 119 -23.74 7.31 1.82
CA ASP A 119 -23.85 5.88 2.15
C ASP A 119 -23.24 5.04 1.01
N PRO A 120 -22.19 4.24 1.28
CA PRO A 120 -21.54 3.43 0.26
C PRO A 120 -22.43 2.32 -0.30
N LEU A 121 -23.52 1.94 0.39
CA LEU A 121 -24.43 0.88 -0.08
C LEU A 121 -25.61 1.40 -0.89
N LYS A 122 -25.70 2.71 -1.13
CA LYS A 122 -26.64 3.24 -2.10
C LYS A 122 -26.31 2.65 -3.49
N PRO A 123 -27.32 2.24 -4.29
CA PRO A 123 -27.09 1.80 -5.66
C PRO A 123 -26.29 2.84 -6.45
N LEU A 124 -25.31 2.35 -7.20
CA LEU A 124 -24.42 3.15 -8.01
C LEU A 124 -25.20 3.86 -9.14
N PRO A 125 -24.73 5.03 -9.61
CA PRO A 125 -25.40 5.76 -10.69
C PRO A 125 -25.60 4.90 -11.95
N LYS A 126 -26.82 4.89 -12.48
CA LYS A 126 -27.12 4.22 -13.76
C LYS A 126 -26.28 4.84 -14.87
N GLY A 127 -25.64 4.00 -15.69
CA GLY A 127 -24.78 4.46 -16.80
C GLY A 127 -23.33 4.81 -16.42
N GLY A 128 -22.88 4.43 -15.22
CA GLY A 128 -21.50 4.60 -14.78
C GLY A 128 -20.46 4.00 -15.73
N ARG A 129 -19.39 4.74 -15.99
CA ARG A 129 -18.33 4.36 -16.93
C ARG A 129 -17.05 3.99 -16.18
N VAL A 130 -16.33 2.99 -16.68
CA VAL A 130 -15.01 2.59 -16.13
C VAL A 130 -13.91 3.64 -16.35
N THR A 131 -14.19 4.69 -17.11
CA THR A 131 -13.29 5.85 -17.30
C THR A 131 -13.58 6.97 -16.30
N ASP A 132 -14.71 6.91 -15.59
CA ASP A 132 -15.11 7.91 -14.61
C ASP A 132 -14.51 7.54 -13.24
N GLN A 133 -13.59 8.36 -12.77
CA GLN A 133 -12.91 8.16 -11.49
C GLN A 133 -13.85 8.29 -10.30
N SER A 134 -14.84 9.18 -10.34
CA SER A 134 -15.82 9.35 -9.27
C SER A 134 -16.68 8.09 -9.16
N PHE A 135 -17.10 7.55 -10.30
CA PHE A 135 -17.81 6.27 -10.35
C PHE A 135 -16.96 5.12 -9.78
N LEU A 136 -15.71 4.96 -10.23
CA LEU A 136 -14.81 3.90 -9.71
C LEU A 136 -14.48 4.06 -8.22
N SER A 137 -14.41 5.30 -7.73
CA SER A 137 -14.26 5.60 -6.31
C SER A 137 -15.46 5.12 -5.50
N LYS A 138 -16.70 5.35 -5.98
CA LYS A 138 -17.93 4.82 -5.37
C LYS A 138 -17.98 3.29 -5.42
N VAL A 139 -17.57 2.67 -6.54
CA VAL A 139 -17.43 1.20 -6.67
C VAL A 139 -16.54 0.64 -5.57
N GLY A 140 -15.36 1.24 -5.36
CA GLY A 140 -14.44 0.80 -4.32
C GLY A 140 -15.01 0.91 -2.91
N ARG A 141 -15.71 2.00 -2.60
CA ARG A 141 -16.37 2.19 -1.29
C ARG A 141 -17.48 1.17 -1.04
N GLN A 142 -18.29 0.89 -2.08
CA GLN A 142 -19.36 -0.09 -1.97
C GLN A 142 -18.80 -1.51 -1.76
N TYR A 143 -17.72 -1.87 -2.45
CA TYR A 143 -17.01 -3.14 -2.21
C TYR A 143 -16.60 -3.27 -0.74
N ASP A 144 -15.90 -2.28 -0.18
CA ASP A 144 -15.40 -2.37 1.20
C ASP A 144 -16.55 -2.48 2.21
N ALA A 145 -17.64 -1.74 2.00
CA ALA A 145 -18.83 -1.79 2.84
C ALA A 145 -19.56 -3.15 2.78
N LEU A 146 -19.59 -3.77 1.60
CA LEU A 146 -20.13 -5.12 1.44
C LEU A 146 -19.21 -6.17 2.05
N GLU A 147 -17.89 -6.09 1.84
CA GLU A 147 -16.90 -6.99 2.41
C GLU A 147 -16.92 -6.95 3.95
N GLU A 148 -17.13 -5.77 4.54
CA GLU A 148 -17.27 -5.62 5.99
C GLU A 148 -18.52 -6.34 6.53
N ARG A 149 -19.65 -6.26 5.82
CA ARG A 149 -20.94 -6.85 6.23
C ARG A 149 -21.06 -8.34 5.91
N HIS A 150 -20.44 -8.79 4.82
CA HIS A 150 -20.59 -10.11 4.22
C HIS A 150 -19.22 -10.80 4.07
N LYS A 151 -18.50 -10.92 5.18
CA LYS A 151 -17.15 -11.48 5.18
C LYS A 151 -17.15 -12.91 4.65
N GLY A 152 -16.37 -13.15 3.60
CA GLY A 152 -16.20 -14.47 2.98
C GLY A 152 -17.19 -14.80 1.87
N GLU A 153 -18.14 -13.91 1.56
CA GLU A 153 -19.06 -14.06 0.42
C GLU A 153 -18.47 -13.53 -0.90
N ASP A 154 -19.09 -13.87 -2.03
CA ASP A 154 -18.72 -13.30 -3.34
C ASP A 154 -19.25 -11.88 -3.46
N ILE A 155 -18.42 -10.91 -3.06
CA ILE A 155 -18.75 -9.48 -3.11
C ILE A 155 -19.07 -9.01 -4.54
N GLY A 156 -18.51 -9.65 -5.57
CA GLY A 156 -18.84 -9.33 -6.96
C GLY A 156 -20.29 -9.67 -7.31
N ALA A 157 -20.82 -10.76 -6.75
CA ALA A 157 -22.21 -11.17 -6.93
C ALA A 157 -23.15 -10.25 -6.16
N LEU A 158 -22.83 -9.95 -4.90
CA LEU A 158 -23.59 -9.00 -4.07
C LEU A 158 -23.65 -7.60 -4.71
N MET A 159 -22.55 -7.12 -5.28
CA MET A 159 -22.55 -5.86 -6.02
C MET A 159 -23.39 -5.92 -7.29
N ALA A 160 -23.40 -7.05 -8.01
CA ALA A 160 -24.21 -7.20 -9.21
C ALA A 160 -25.71 -7.13 -8.88
N GLU A 161 -26.11 -7.81 -7.81
CA GLU A 161 -27.48 -7.81 -7.29
C GLU A 161 -27.90 -6.41 -6.80
N LEU A 162 -27.11 -5.80 -5.91
CA LEU A 162 -27.40 -4.48 -5.33
C LEU A 162 -27.58 -3.38 -6.38
N ASN A 163 -26.86 -3.48 -7.50
CA ASN A 163 -26.91 -2.48 -8.57
C ASN A 163 -27.76 -2.89 -9.78
N GLU A 164 -28.44 -4.04 -9.72
CA GLU A 164 -29.26 -4.58 -10.81
C GLU A 164 -28.50 -4.68 -12.15
N VAL A 165 -27.25 -5.13 -12.10
CA VAL A 165 -26.39 -5.31 -13.29
C VAL A 165 -25.92 -6.74 -13.46
N ALA A 166 -25.50 -7.10 -14.67
CA ALA A 166 -24.85 -8.38 -14.90
C ALA A 166 -23.57 -8.52 -14.05
N PHE A 167 -23.31 -9.71 -13.54
CA PHE A 167 -22.10 -10.04 -12.78
C PHE A 167 -20.79 -9.68 -13.51
N SER A 168 -20.75 -9.90 -14.83
CA SER A 168 -19.61 -9.53 -15.67
C SER A 168 -19.33 -8.02 -15.65
N THR A 169 -20.37 -7.19 -15.57
CA THR A 169 -20.27 -5.73 -15.46
C THR A 169 -19.70 -5.33 -14.12
N ALA A 170 -20.23 -5.85 -13.01
CA ALA A 170 -19.72 -5.59 -11.66
C ALA A 170 -18.23 -5.98 -11.55
N ARG A 171 -17.84 -7.15 -12.08
CA ARG A 171 -16.44 -7.60 -12.12
C ARG A 171 -15.54 -6.66 -12.93
N LYS A 172 -16.03 -6.10 -14.05
CA LYS A 172 -15.30 -5.12 -14.85
C LYS A 172 -15.08 -3.82 -14.08
N TRP A 173 -16.09 -3.34 -13.34
CA TRP A 173 -15.97 -2.18 -12.47
C TRP A 173 -14.93 -2.39 -11.37
N LEU A 174 -14.98 -3.52 -10.68
CA LEU A 174 -14.01 -3.88 -9.64
C LEU A 174 -12.58 -3.94 -10.19
N THR A 175 -12.40 -4.53 -11.36
CA THR A 175 -11.08 -4.61 -12.02
C THR A 175 -10.55 -3.22 -12.34
N ALA A 176 -11.40 -2.34 -12.89
CA ALA A 176 -11.03 -0.96 -13.20
C ALA A 176 -10.72 -0.16 -11.93
N ALA A 177 -11.53 -0.29 -10.88
CA ALA A 177 -11.31 0.37 -9.60
C ALA A 177 -9.96 -0.02 -8.97
N ARG A 178 -9.57 -1.30 -9.05
CA ARG A 178 -8.25 -1.76 -8.58
C ARG A 178 -7.10 -1.16 -9.39
N LYS A 179 -7.23 -1.17 -10.72
CA LYS A 179 -6.21 -0.60 -11.61
C LYS A 179 -6.02 0.90 -11.38
N SER A 180 -7.10 1.61 -11.03
CA SER A 180 -7.10 3.04 -10.74
C SER A 180 -6.83 3.38 -9.28
N LEU A 181 -6.43 2.41 -8.44
CA LEU A 181 -6.16 2.61 -7.01
C LEU A 181 -7.34 3.26 -6.26
N PHE A 182 -8.57 2.87 -6.61
CA PHE A 182 -9.78 3.13 -5.85
C PHE A 182 -10.26 1.89 -5.09
N LEU A 183 -9.58 0.76 -5.24
CA LEU A 183 -9.80 -0.46 -4.47
C LEU A 183 -8.46 -1.17 -4.29
N MET A 184 -8.29 -1.87 -3.17
CA MET A 184 -7.09 -2.66 -2.93
C MET A 184 -6.86 -3.67 -4.06
N PRO A 185 -5.64 -3.77 -4.61
CA PRO A 185 -5.32 -4.79 -5.58
C PRO A 185 -5.51 -6.16 -4.92
N VAL A 186 -5.95 -7.14 -5.71
CA VAL A 186 -5.96 -8.52 -5.23
C VAL A 186 -4.51 -8.91 -4.94
N ALA A 187 -4.27 -9.57 -3.81
CA ALA A 187 -2.97 -10.15 -3.53
C ALA A 187 -2.53 -10.94 -4.77
N SER A 188 -1.41 -10.55 -5.37
CA SER A 188 -0.86 -11.29 -6.49
C SER A 188 -0.59 -12.69 -5.98
N GLY A 189 -1.38 -13.66 -6.46
CA GLY A 189 -1.12 -15.06 -6.20
C GLY A 189 0.33 -15.31 -6.56
N ARG A 190 1.10 -15.85 -5.60
CA ARG A 190 2.50 -16.24 -5.75
C ARG A 190 2.62 -16.93 -7.12
N LYS A 191 3.25 -16.27 -8.11
CA LYS A 191 3.59 -16.97 -9.36
C LYS A 191 4.40 -18.18 -8.91
N ARG A 192 3.86 -19.38 -9.08
CA ARG A 192 4.64 -20.62 -8.96
C ARG A 192 5.80 -20.44 -9.94
N GLY A 193 7.00 -20.34 -9.40
CA GLY A 193 8.23 -20.46 -10.17
C GLY A 193 8.33 -21.84 -10.78
#